data_AF-A0A970P6X6-F1
#
_entry.id   AF-A0A970P6X6-F1
#
_cell.length_a   1.000
_cell.length_b   1.000
_cell.length_c   1.000
_cell.angle_alpha   90.00
_cell.angle_beta   90.00
_cell.angle_gamma   90.00
#
_symmetry.space_group_name_H-M   'P 1'
#
loop_
_entity.id
_entity.type
_entity.pdbx_description
1 polymer ?
#
loop_
_entity_poly.entity_id
_entity_poly.type
_entity_poly.pdbx_seq_one_letter_code
_entity_poly.pdbx_strand_id
1 'polypeptide(L)'
;MSSLRERVLRLLKGEDGLTDRQITDRLLGTGAPQQNTNQVCRRLAEQGHLIRRRAGDGLIRNWIGEAPVEAARPAPAADGASEDILKLLLQRWLVDTGWGVSRVAWGKEQGVDIEAVRGDQRWLIEVKGAGSLSAMRVNYFLAALGECLQRMSDPAARYSIALPDLPQFRGLWQRLPEVAKRRTGITCLFVDTRGGVDEAQ
;
A
#
# COMPACT_ATOMS: atom_id res chain seq x y z
N MET A 1 12.39 27.85 0.34
CA MET A 1 10.98 27.50 0.08
C MET A 1 10.50 26.61 1.22
N SER A 2 9.31 26.85 1.79
CA SER A 2 8.80 26.02 2.89
C SER A 2 8.33 24.65 2.39
N SER A 3 8.72 23.58 3.07
CA SER A 3 8.33 22.21 2.71
C SER A 3 6.81 22.00 2.78
N LEU A 4 6.25 21.01 2.05
CA LEU A 4 4.82 20.69 2.15
C LEU A 4 4.42 20.33 3.59
N ARG A 5 5.33 19.68 4.34
CA ARG A 5 5.19 19.41 5.78
C ARG A 5 4.91 20.69 6.58
N GLU A 6 5.77 21.69 6.46
CA GLU A 6 5.62 22.98 7.17
C GLU A 6 4.33 23.70 6.79
N ARG A 7 3.96 23.63 5.50
CA ARG A 7 2.75 24.27 4.98
C ARG A 7 1.48 23.63 5.54
N VAL A 8 1.45 22.29 5.64
CA VAL A 8 0.36 21.54 6.29
C VAL A 8 0.23 21.92 7.76
N LEU A 9 1.34 21.89 8.51
CA LEU A 9 1.31 22.25 9.93
C LEU A 9 0.87 23.69 10.16
N ARG A 10 1.35 24.62 9.32
CA ARG A 10 0.94 26.03 9.39
C ARG A 10 -0.54 26.23 9.09
N LEU A 11 -1.07 25.52 8.09
CA LEU A 11 -2.49 25.59 7.74
C LEU A 11 -3.36 25.09 8.90
N LEU A 12 -2.99 23.98 9.52
CA LEU A 12 -3.79 23.34 10.57
C LEU A 12 -3.70 24.06 11.93
N LYS A 13 -2.76 24.98 12.14
CA LYS A 13 -2.66 25.76 13.39
C LYS A 13 -3.87 26.66 13.68
N GLY A 14 -4.64 27.04 12.66
CA GLY A 14 -5.80 27.93 12.80
C GLY A 14 -7.14 27.27 12.45
N GLU A 15 -7.18 25.94 12.30
CA GLU A 15 -8.32 25.24 11.72
C GLU A 15 -8.79 24.11 12.62
N ASP A 16 -10.11 23.99 12.79
CA ASP A 16 -10.72 22.87 13.51
C ASP A 16 -10.92 21.65 12.59
N GLY A 17 -9.81 21.06 12.16
CA GLY A 17 -9.83 19.78 11.48
C GLY A 17 -10.16 19.85 10.00
N LEU A 18 -9.15 19.59 9.16
CA LEU A 18 -9.34 19.54 7.70
C LEU A 18 -9.16 18.14 7.13
N THR A 19 -9.95 17.81 6.11
CA THR A 19 -9.72 16.62 5.29
C THR A 19 -8.50 16.81 4.40
N ASP A 20 -7.89 15.70 3.97
CA ASP A 20 -6.77 15.73 3.03
C ASP A 20 -7.12 16.43 1.71
N ARG A 21 -8.39 16.37 1.29
CA ARG A 21 -8.88 17.07 0.11
C ARG A 21 -8.89 18.58 0.33
N GLN A 22 -9.43 19.05 1.45
CA GLN A 22 -9.43 20.48 1.79
C GLN A 22 -8.02 21.03 1.96
N ILE A 23 -7.10 20.28 2.56
CA ILE A 23 -5.69 20.67 2.67
C ILE A 23 -5.06 20.76 1.28
N THR A 24 -5.33 19.78 0.41
CA THR A 24 -4.83 19.77 -0.98
C THR A 24 -5.35 20.98 -1.74
N ASP A 25 -6.65 21.25 -1.69
CA ASP A 25 -7.26 22.36 -2.42
C ASP A 25 -6.70 23.71 -1.96
N ARG A 26 -6.47 23.88 -0.66
CA ARG A 26 -5.91 25.13 -0.10
C ARG A 26 -4.42 25.32 -0.33
N LEU A 27 -3.63 24.23 -0.39
CA LEU A 27 -2.17 24.33 -0.56
C LEU A 27 -1.73 24.19 -2.02
N LEU A 28 -2.38 23.34 -2.79
CA LEU A 28 -1.97 22.95 -4.14
C LEU A 28 -2.96 23.39 -5.22
N GLY A 29 -4.13 23.92 -4.82
CA GLY A 29 -5.18 24.38 -5.71
C GLY A 29 -6.28 23.34 -5.93
N THR A 30 -7.48 23.83 -6.21
CA THR A 30 -8.65 22.98 -6.44
C THR A 30 -8.42 22.05 -7.64
N GLY A 31 -8.56 20.75 -7.42
CA GLY A 31 -8.37 19.74 -8.47
C GLY A 31 -6.96 19.13 -8.49
N ALA A 32 -6.04 19.62 -7.65
CA ALA A 32 -4.72 19.01 -7.53
C ALA A 32 -4.78 17.58 -6.97
N PRO A 33 -3.82 16.70 -7.32
CA PRO A 33 -3.75 15.34 -6.79
C PRO A 33 -3.56 15.31 -5.26
N GLN A 34 -4.46 14.61 -4.56
CA GLN A 34 -4.50 14.55 -3.09
C GLN A 34 -3.45 13.61 -2.48
N GLN A 35 -2.87 12.71 -3.27
CA GLN A 35 -2.04 11.60 -2.77
C GLN A 35 -0.82 12.08 -1.97
N ASN A 36 -0.15 13.15 -2.43
CA ASN A 36 1.01 13.71 -1.74
C ASN A 36 0.62 14.29 -0.37
N THR A 37 -0.48 15.04 -0.31
CA THR A 37 -1.02 15.58 0.95
C THR A 37 -1.40 14.47 1.92
N ASN A 38 -2.07 13.42 1.45
CA ASN A 38 -2.45 12.28 2.28
C ASN A 38 -1.22 11.60 2.89
N GLN A 39 -0.16 11.36 2.10
CA GLN A 39 1.08 10.76 2.57
C GLN A 39 1.81 11.63 3.61
N VAL A 40 1.90 12.94 3.37
CA VAL A 40 2.55 13.87 4.30
C VAL A 40 1.81 13.91 5.63
N CYS A 41 0.50 14.03 5.58
CA CYS A 41 -0.30 14.12 6.78
C CYS A 41 -0.25 12.78 7.55
N ARG A 42 -0.27 11.61 6.89
CA ARG A 42 -0.11 10.29 7.55
C ARG A 42 1.21 10.20 8.32
N ARG A 43 2.32 10.56 7.67
CA ARG A 43 3.64 10.62 8.34
C ARG A 43 3.67 11.56 9.53
N LEU A 44 3.04 12.73 9.40
CA LEU A 44 2.93 13.67 10.52
C LEU A 44 2.10 13.11 11.69
N ALA A 45 1.08 12.28 11.43
CA ALA A 45 0.31 11.62 12.46
C ALA A 45 1.10 10.50 13.16
N GLU A 46 1.85 9.71 12.39
CA GLU A 46 2.78 8.68 12.92
C GLU A 46 3.87 9.30 13.80
N GLN A 47 4.34 10.50 13.43
CA GLN A 47 5.31 11.29 14.20
C GLN A 47 4.69 12.05 15.38
N GLY A 48 3.39 11.88 15.64
CA GLY A 48 2.70 12.54 16.76
C GLY A 48 2.49 14.05 16.59
N HIS A 49 2.63 14.60 15.38
CA HIS A 49 2.39 16.02 15.11
C HIS A 49 0.93 16.32 14.72
N LEU A 50 0.19 15.31 14.29
CA LEU A 50 -1.22 15.42 13.92
C LEU A 50 -2.06 14.34 14.58
N ILE A 51 -3.29 14.72 14.92
CA ILE A 51 -4.34 13.77 15.25
C ILE A 51 -5.16 13.52 13.98
N ARG A 52 -5.25 12.25 13.58
CA ARG A 52 -6.12 11.76 12.50
C ARG A 52 -7.28 10.95 13.08
N ARG A 53 -8.51 11.38 12.82
CA ARG A 53 -9.72 10.62 13.19
C ARG A 53 -10.88 10.89 12.22
N ARG A 54 -11.84 9.96 12.18
CA ARG A 54 -13.12 10.22 11.53
C ARG A 54 -13.92 11.22 12.36
N ALA A 55 -14.49 12.23 11.71
CA ALA A 55 -15.45 13.14 12.33
C ALA A 55 -16.88 12.58 12.22
N GLY A 56 -17.85 13.28 12.80
CA GLY A 56 -19.27 12.87 12.79
C GLY A 56 -19.89 12.77 11.39
N ASP A 57 -19.26 13.38 10.39
CA ASP A 57 -19.60 13.29 8.97
C ASP A 57 -19.01 12.03 8.27
N GLY A 58 -18.29 11.18 9.00
CA GLY A 58 -17.65 9.97 8.48
C GLY A 58 -16.33 10.20 7.74
N LEU A 59 -15.92 11.46 7.55
CA LEU A 59 -14.69 11.83 6.84
C LEU A 59 -13.49 11.87 7.77
N ILE A 60 -12.32 11.50 7.25
CA ILE A 60 -11.05 11.60 7.99
C ILE A 60 -10.56 13.04 7.96
N ARG A 61 -10.33 13.61 9.15
CA ARG A 61 -9.82 14.96 9.33
C ARG A 61 -8.52 14.97 10.13
N ASN A 62 -7.79 16.07 10.01
CA ASN A 62 -6.47 16.31 10.54
C ASN A 62 -6.47 17.51 11.47
N TRP A 63 -6.02 17.33 12.71
CA TRP A 63 -5.87 18.40 13.69
C TRP A 63 -4.42 18.50 14.16
N ILE A 64 -3.97 19.71 14.49
CA ILE A 64 -2.73 19.87 15.26
C ILE A 64 -2.94 19.29 16.65
N GLY A 65 -1.99 18.47 17.09
CA GLY A 65 -1.97 17.95 18.43
C GLY A 65 -0.98 16.82 18.56
N GLU A 66 -0.42 16.69 19.75
CA GLU A 66 0.23 15.47 20.17
C GLU A 66 -0.87 14.45 20.42
N ALA A 67 -0.86 13.35 19.66
CA ALA A 67 -1.77 12.26 19.96
C ALA A 67 -1.55 11.85 21.42
N PRO A 68 -2.59 11.75 22.26
CA PRO A 68 -2.42 11.20 23.61
C PRO A 68 -1.72 9.85 23.48
N VAL A 69 -0.59 9.70 24.15
CA VAL A 69 0.12 8.43 24.27
C VAL A 69 -0.72 7.54 25.18
N GLU A 70 -1.82 7.02 24.66
CA GLU A 70 -2.70 6.13 25.40
C GLU A 70 -3.08 4.92 24.56
N ALA A 71 -2.60 3.78 25.08
CA ALA A 71 -2.88 2.39 24.75
C ALA A 71 -2.75 1.99 23.28
N ALA A 72 -1.87 1.01 23.04
CA ALA A 72 -1.81 0.19 21.85
C ALA A 72 -3.21 -0.03 21.26
N ARG A 73 -3.51 0.69 20.18
CA ARG A 73 -4.72 0.44 19.40
C ARG A 73 -4.63 -0.99 18.86
N PRO A 74 -5.75 -1.73 18.82
CA PRO A 74 -5.76 -3.01 18.12
C PRO A 74 -5.30 -2.78 16.68
N ALA A 75 -4.55 -3.75 16.15
CA ALA A 75 -3.97 -3.73 14.82
C ALA A 75 -4.92 -3.10 13.79
N PRO A 76 -4.42 -2.24 12.89
CA PRO A 76 -5.28 -1.50 11.98
C PRO A 76 -6.17 -2.48 11.21
N ALA A 77 -7.47 -2.23 11.23
CA ALA A 77 -8.43 -2.94 10.41
C ALA A 77 -7.93 -2.99 8.95
N ALA A 78 -8.03 -4.16 8.32
CA ALA A 78 -7.48 -4.50 7.01
C ALA A 78 -7.94 -3.58 5.85
N ASP A 79 -8.83 -2.62 6.11
CA ASP A 79 -9.27 -1.58 5.18
C ASP A 79 -8.30 -0.39 5.17
N GLY A 80 -7.12 -0.56 4.56
CA GLY A 80 -6.23 0.58 4.29
C GLY A 80 -4.74 0.30 4.24
N ALA A 81 -4.31 -0.96 4.22
CA ALA A 81 -2.91 -1.30 4.10
C ALA A 81 -2.34 -0.68 2.80
N SER A 82 -1.43 0.27 2.95
CA SER A 82 -0.75 0.90 1.82
C SER A 82 0.22 -0.08 1.19
N GLU A 83 0.46 0.10 -0.10
CA GLU A 83 1.47 -0.66 -0.85
C GLU A 83 2.82 -0.70 -0.13
N ASP A 84 3.28 0.44 0.41
CA ASP A 84 4.55 0.52 1.15
C ASP A 84 4.56 -0.38 2.41
N ILE A 85 3.43 -0.49 3.11
CA ILE A 85 3.34 -1.36 4.31
C ILE A 85 3.38 -2.83 3.87
N LEU A 86 2.69 -3.17 2.78
CA LEU A 86 2.75 -4.52 2.22
C LEU A 86 4.17 -4.88 1.78
N LYS A 87 4.87 -3.95 1.13
CA LYS A 87 6.28 -4.14 0.74
C LYS A 87 7.16 -4.44 1.95
N LEU A 88 6.99 -3.71 3.06
CA LEU A 88 7.72 -3.98 4.31
C LEU A 88 7.40 -5.35 4.90
N LEU A 89 6.11 -5.73 4.96
CA LEU A 89 5.69 -7.03 5.51
C LEU A 89 6.22 -8.19 4.65
N LEU A 90 6.12 -8.07 3.33
CA LEU A 90 6.64 -9.06 2.38
C LEU A 90 8.16 -9.16 2.46
N GLN A 91 8.87 -8.04 2.53
CA GLN A 91 10.33 -8.05 2.67
C GLN A 91 10.75 -8.84 3.91
N ARG A 92 10.09 -8.61 5.05
CA ARG A 92 10.37 -9.36 6.28
C ARG A 92 10.06 -10.85 6.12
N TRP A 93 8.89 -11.19 5.60
CA TRP A 93 8.50 -12.58 5.37
C TRP A 93 9.45 -13.32 4.41
N LEU A 94 9.89 -12.66 3.34
CA LEU A 94 10.88 -13.20 2.39
C LEU A 94 12.19 -13.53 3.09
N VAL A 95 12.72 -12.60 3.90
CA VAL A 95 13.95 -12.84 4.68
C VAL A 95 13.78 -13.97 5.68
N ASP A 96 12.66 -13.97 6.43
CA ASP A 96 12.36 -15.01 7.43
C ASP A 96 12.19 -16.40 6.78
N THR A 97 11.85 -16.46 5.49
CA THR A 97 11.70 -17.70 4.69
C THR A 97 12.95 -18.04 3.85
N GLY A 98 14.07 -17.36 4.10
CA GLY A 98 15.37 -17.66 3.50
C GLY A 98 15.62 -17.06 2.13
N TRP A 99 14.82 -16.08 1.70
CA TRP A 99 15.10 -15.28 0.51
C TRP A 99 15.91 -14.04 0.86
N GLY A 100 16.93 -13.73 0.06
CA GLY A 100 17.56 -12.42 0.05
C GLY A 100 16.71 -11.44 -0.75
N VAL A 101 16.43 -10.25 -0.23
CA VAL A 101 15.73 -9.21 -1.01
C VAL A 101 16.76 -8.32 -1.68
N SER A 102 16.91 -8.46 -3.00
CA SER A 102 17.91 -7.71 -3.78
C SER A 102 17.43 -6.31 -4.15
N ARG A 103 16.11 -6.10 -4.27
CA ARG A 103 15.52 -4.79 -4.57
C ARG A 103 14.11 -4.65 -3.99
N VAL A 104 13.80 -3.45 -3.50
CA VAL A 104 12.43 -2.99 -3.24
C VAL A 104 12.27 -1.61 -3.88
N ALA A 105 11.35 -1.47 -4.83
CA ALA A 105 11.05 -0.20 -5.49
C ALA A 105 10.08 0.62 -4.62
N TRP A 106 10.52 1.81 -4.20
CA TRP A 106 9.70 2.73 -3.40
C TRP A 106 9.20 3.90 -4.25
N GLY A 107 7.95 4.32 -4.03
CA GLY A 107 7.39 5.49 -4.72
C GLY A 107 7.21 5.29 -6.24
N LYS A 108 7.76 6.19 -7.06
CA LYS A 108 7.60 6.19 -8.53
C LYS A 108 8.77 5.54 -9.29
N GLU A 109 9.57 4.72 -8.61
CA GLU A 109 10.63 4.00 -9.28
C GLU A 109 10.08 3.03 -10.33
N GLN A 110 10.67 3.01 -11.52
CA GLN A 110 10.31 2.04 -12.54
C GLN A 110 10.99 0.70 -12.26
N GLY A 111 10.22 -0.38 -12.30
CA GLY A 111 10.70 -1.74 -12.05
C GLY A 111 9.60 -2.63 -11.52
N VAL A 112 9.97 -3.86 -11.14
CA VAL A 112 9.15 -4.70 -10.27
C VAL A 112 9.22 -4.16 -8.84
N ASP A 113 8.13 -4.30 -8.09
CA ASP A 113 8.04 -3.78 -6.73
C ASP A 113 9.02 -4.44 -5.76
N ILE A 114 9.17 -5.76 -5.84
CA ILE A 114 10.15 -6.52 -5.06
C ILE A 114 10.86 -7.52 -5.98
N GLU A 115 12.18 -7.58 -5.86
CA GLU A 115 13.00 -8.66 -6.38
C GLU A 115 13.67 -9.39 -5.21
N ALA A 116 13.46 -10.70 -5.16
CA ALA A 116 14.06 -11.58 -4.16
C ALA A 116 14.84 -12.71 -4.84
N VAL A 117 15.89 -13.18 -4.16
CA VAL A 117 16.84 -14.17 -4.67
C VAL A 117 17.10 -15.25 -3.63
N ARG A 118 17.24 -16.50 -4.07
CA ARG A 118 17.62 -17.63 -3.22
C ARG A 118 18.41 -18.65 -4.03
N GLY A 119 19.73 -18.64 -3.87
CA GLY A 119 20.63 -19.32 -4.80
C GLY A 119 20.44 -18.77 -6.21
N ASP A 120 20.21 -19.65 -7.18
CA ASP A 120 19.95 -19.27 -8.58
C ASP A 120 18.48 -18.92 -8.87
N GLN A 121 17.60 -19.00 -7.86
CA GLN A 121 16.19 -18.65 -8.03
C GLN A 121 15.97 -17.14 -7.88
N ARG A 122 15.23 -16.55 -8.82
CA ARG A 122 14.74 -15.18 -8.75
C ARG A 122 13.24 -15.17 -8.54
N TRP A 123 12.74 -14.23 -7.77
CA TRP A 123 11.31 -14.02 -7.54
C TRP A 123 10.96 -12.55 -7.70
N LEU A 124 10.14 -12.26 -8.70
CA LEU A 124 9.62 -10.95 -9.04
C LEU A 124 8.18 -10.84 -8.51
N ILE A 125 7.93 -9.84 -7.67
CA ILE A 125 6.64 -9.66 -6.99
C ILE A 125 6.12 -8.24 -7.26
N GLU A 126 4.93 -8.14 -7.85
CA GLU A 126 4.19 -6.90 -8.05
C GLU A 126 3.20 -6.70 -6.88
N VAL A 127 3.24 -5.56 -6.20
CA VAL A 127 2.51 -5.31 -4.95
C VAL A 127 1.47 -4.23 -5.17
N LYS A 128 0.21 -4.46 -4.77
CA LYS A 128 -0.80 -3.39 -4.70
C LYS A 128 -1.47 -3.36 -3.34
N GLY A 129 -1.72 -2.16 -2.82
CA GLY A 129 -2.42 -1.96 -1.54
C GLY A 129 -3.94 -2.19 -1.61
N ALA A 130 -4.62 -1.98 -0.48
CA ALA A 130 -6.07 -2.25 -0.36
C ALA A 130 -6.98 -1.32 -1.17
N GLY A 131 -6.47 -0.16 -1.59
CA GLY A 131 -7.29 0.91 -2.17
C GLY A 131 -8.25 1.53 -1.14
N SER A 132 -8.75 2.73 -1.44
CA SER A 132 -9.71 3.43 -0.56
C SER A 132 -11.17 3.05 -0.83
N LEU A 133 -11.46 2.44 -1.98
CA LEU A 133 -12.81 2.06 -2.42
C LEU A 133 -12.83 0.65 -3.00
N SER A 134 -13.94 -0.07 -2.82
CA SER A 134 -14.14 -1.43 -3.32
C SER A 134 -14.02 -1.55 -4.84
N ALA A 135 -14.48 -0.55 -5.59
CA ALA A 135 -14.36 -0.51 -7.04
C ALA A 135 -12.90 -0.41 -7.50
N MET A 136 -12.04 0.28 -6.74
CA MET A 136 -10.62 0.42 -7.07
C MET A 136 -9.87 -0.92 -6.96
N ARG A 137 -10.33 -1.83 -6.09
CA ARG A 137 -9.67 -3.13 -5.89
C ARG A 137 -9.70 -4.03 -7.11
N VAL A 138 -10.76 -3.96 -7.93
CA VAL A 138 -10.81 -4.69 -9.20
C VAL A 138 -9.74 -4.15 -10.16
N ASN A 139 -9.64 -2.82 -10.28
CA ASN A 139 -8.64 -2.19 -11.13
C ASN A 139 -7.21 -2.46 -10.63
N TYR A 140 -7.00 -2.48 -9.30
CA TYR A 140 -5.69 -2.81 -8.72
C TYR A 140 -5.30 -4.26 -8.99
N PHE A 141 -6.24 -5.20 -8.87
CA PHE A 141 -6.00 -6.59 -9.23
C PHE A 141 -5.60 -6.73 -10.70
N LEU A 142 -6.37 -6.13 -11.62
CA LEU A 142 -6.08 -6.19 -13.05
C LEU A 142 -4.77 -5.49 -13.41
N ALA A 143 -4.48 -4.35 -12.79
CA ALA A 143 -3.23 -3.63 -12.97
C ALA A 143 -2.04 -4.48 -12.49
N ALA A 144 -2.06 -5.00 -11.26
CA ALA A 144 -1.00 -5.87 -10.74
C ALA A 144 -0.75 -7.07 -11.64
N LEU A 145 -1.83 -7.74 -12.08
CA LEU A 145 -1.72 -8.89 -12.97
C LEU A 145 -1.11 -8.50 -14.32
N GLY A 146 -1.62 -7.45 -14.97
CA GLY A 146 -1.11 -6.99 -16.27
C GLY A 146 0.33 -6.50 -16.20
N GLU A 147 0.69 -5.80 -15.13
CA GLU A 147 2.05 -5.35 -14.85
C GLU A 147 3.01 -6.53 -14.62
N CYS A 148 2.59 -7.53 -13.84
CA CYS A 148 3.38 -8.74 -13.64
C CYS A 148 3.58 -9.52 -14.96
N LEU A 149 2.51 -9.74 -15.72
CA LEU A 149 2.55 -10.48 -16.99
C LEU A 149 3.48 -9.81 -18.02
N GLN A 150 3.49 -8.47 -18.11
CA GLN A 150 4.39 -7.74 -19.01
C GLN A 150 5.87 -7.90 -18.66
N ARG A 151 6.20 -8.28 -17.42
CA ARG A 151 7.57 -8.48 -16.93
C ARG A 151 8.03 -9.94 -16.95
N MET A 152 7.19 -10.87 -17.43
CA MET A 152 7.51 -12.29 -17.54
C MET A 152 8.46 -12.60 -18.70
N SER A 153 9.69 -12.09 -18.63
CA SER A 153 10.73 -12.29 -19.64
C SER A 153 11.74 -13.40 -19.29
N ASP A 154 11.82 -13.80 -18.01
CA ASP A 154 12.75 -14.81 -17.51
C ASP A 154 11.97 -16.08 -17.13
N PRO A 155 12.00 -17.15 -17.95
CA PRO A 155 11.23 -18.37 -17.69
C PRO A 155 11.70 -19.14 -16.45
N ALA A 156 12.89 -18.86 -15.91
CA ALA A 156 13.39 -19.48 -14.69
C ALA A 156 12.97 -18.72 -13.42
N ALA A 157 12.46 -17.50 -13.56
CA ALA A 157 12.02 -16.69 -12.44
C ALA A 157 10.60 -17.06 -11.98
N ARG A 158 10.38 -16.92 -10.67
CA ARG A 158 9.04 -16.94 -10.07
C ARG A 158 8.40 -15.57 -10.23
N TYR A 159 7.10 -15.57 -10.50
CA TYR A 159 6.31 -14.36 -10.66
C TYR A 159 5.09 -14.42 -9.77
N SER A 160 4.86 -13.35 -9.00
CA SER A 160 3.67 -13.23 -8.18
C SER A 160 3.11 -11.82 -8.20
N ILE A 161 1.80 -11.72 -7.97
CA ILE A 161 1.20 -10.50 -7.44
C ILE A 161 1.05 -10.65 -5.93
N ALA A 162 1.15 -9.55 -5.19
CA ALA A 162 0.90 -9.53 -3.75
C ALA A 162 -0.16 -8.49 -3.40
N LEU A 163 -1.13 -8.93 -2.61
CA LEU A 163 -2.34 -8.18 -2.27
C LEU A 163 -2.65 -8.34 -0.78
N PRO A 164 -3.38 -7.40 -0.17
CA PRO A 164 -3.89 -7.59 1.17
C PRO A 164 -4.81 -8.80 1.22
N ASP A 165 -4.77 -9.54 2.32
CA ASP A 165 -5.68 -10.65 2.56
C ASP A 165 -7.11 -10.15 2.83
N LEU A 166 -7.85 -9.90 1.75
CA LEU A 166 -9.23 -9.46 1.77
C LEU A 166 -10.12 -10.41 0.96
N PRO A 167 -11.36 -10.66 1.41
CA PRO A 167 -12.30 -11.55 0.71
C PRO A 167 -12.48 -11.21 -0.78
N GLN A 168 -12.48 -9.92 -1.13
CA GLN A 168 -12.65 -9.49 -2.52
C GLN A 168 -11.44 -9.84 -3.40
N PHE A 169 -10.21 -9.72 -2.90
CA PHE A 169 -9.02 -10.11 -3.66
C PHE A 169 -8.92 -11.63 -3.79
N ARG A 170 -9.24 -12.38 -2.73
CA ARG A 170 -9.37 -13.83 -2.81
C ARG A 170 -10.40 -14.26 -3.85
N GLY A 171 -11.58 -13.63 -3.86
CA GLY A 171 -12.62 -13.90 -4.86
C GLY A 171 -12.25 -13.46 -6.29
N LEU A 172 -11.38 -12.46 -6.46
CA LEU A 172 -10.83 -12.10 -7.77
C LEU A 172 -9.84 -13.16 -8.27
N TRP A 173 -8.94 -13.61 -7.41
CA TRP A 173 -7.99 -14.68 -7.74
C TRP A 173 -8.68 -16.01 -8.04
N GLN A 174 -9.69 -16.39 -7.26
CA GLN A 174 -10.47 -17.60 -7.48
C GLN A 174 -11.22 -17.60 -8.82
N ARG A 175 -11.63 -16.42 -9.31
CA ARG A 175 -12.28 -16.26 -10.62
C ARG A 175 -11.30 -16.20 -11.79
N LEU A 176 -10.00 -15.99 -11.54
CA LEU A 176 -9.00 -16.05 -12.59
C LEU A 176 -8.96 -17.49 -13.15
N PRO A 177 -9.13 -17.69 -14.47
CA PRO A 177 -9.23 -19.04 -15.03
C PRO A 177 -8.01 -19.90 -14.75
N GLU A 178 -8.24 -21.16 -14.38
CA GLU A 178 -7.18 -22.15 -14.11
C GLU A 178 -6.21 -22.34 -15.29
N VAL A 179 -6.70 -22.25 -16.52
CA VAL A 179 -5.84 -22.33 -17.71
C VAL A 179 -4.86 -21.17 -17.76
N ALA A 180 -5.26 -19.96 -17.35
CA ALA A 180 -4.37 -18.81 -17.31
C ALA A 180 -3.29 -19.00 -16.24
N LYS A 181 -3.69 -19.35 -15.01
CA LYS A 181 -2.78 -19.63 -13.89
C LYS A 181 -1.74 -20.69 -14.24
N ARG A 182 -2.17 -21.82 -14.83
CA ARG A 182 -1.26 -22.90 -15.22
C ARG A 182 -0.30 -22.52 -16.34
N ARG A 183 -0.75 -21.73 -17.32
CA ARG A 183 0.09 -21.34 -18.47
C ARG A 183 1.12 -20.29 -18.09
N THR A 184 0.81 -19.40 -17.15
CA THR A 184 1.75 -18.36 -16.71
C THR A 184 2.58 -18.82 -15.52
N GLY A 185 2.09 -19.76 -14.70
CA GLY A 185 2.75 -20.13 -13.45
C GLY A 185 2.74 -19.03 -12.39
N ILE A 186 1.96 -17.95 -12.62
CA ILE A 186 1.88 -16.82 -11.69
C ILE A 186 1.14 -17.25 -10.42
N THR A 187 1.63 -16.82 -9.25
CA THR A 187 0.95 -17.02 -7.96
C THR A 187 0.46 -15.70 -7.37
N CYS A 188 -0.41 -15.78 -6.37
CA CYS A 188 -0.90 -14.63 -5.63
C CYS A 188 -0.53 -14.77 -4.14
N LEU A 189 0.17 -13.78 -3.61
CA LEU A 189 0.54 -13.69 -2.20
C LEU A 189 -0.50 -12.83 -1.45
N PHE A 190 -1.26 -13.44 -0.54
CA PHE A 190 -2.19 -12.72 0.33
C PHE A 190 -1.50 -12.39 1.65
N VAL A 191 -1.40 -11.09 1.95
CA VAL A 191 -0.68 -10.59 3.12
C VAL A 191 -1.67 -10.10 4.17
N ASP A 192 -1.67 -10.74 5.34
CA ASP A 192 -2.49 -10.33 6.48
C ASP A 192 -1.85 -9.13 7.22
N THR A 193 -2.60 -8.50 8.12
CA THR A 193 -2.14 -7.31 8.86
C THR A 193 -1.02 -7.58 9.87
N ARG A 194 -0.71 -8.85 10.15
CA ARG A 194 0.37 -9.29 11.03
C ARG A 194 1.62 -9.70 10.25
N GLY A 195 1.57 -9.66 8.92
CA GLY A 195 2.64 -10.10 8.04
C GLY A 195 2.62 -11.60 7.73
N GLY A 196 1.53 -12.30 8.08
CA GLY A 196 1.30 -13.65 7.57
C GLY A 196 1.07 -13.60 6.06
N VAL A 197 1.71 -14.51 5.33
CA VAL A 197 1.61 -14.60 3.87
C VAL A 197 1.08 -15.98 3.48
N ASP A 198 0.01 -15.99 2.69
CA ASP A 198 -0.59 -17.18 2.08
C ASP A 198 -0.39 -17.12 0.55
N GLU A 199 0.35 -18.08 0.01
CA GLU A 199 0.62 -18.18 -1.43
C GLU A 199 -0.43 -19.08 -2.10
N ALA A 200 -1.23 -18.50 -3.00
CA ALA A 200 -2.21 -19.20 -3.81
C ALA A 200 -1.73 -19.36 -5.25
N GLN A 201 -1.92 -20.56 -5.81
CA GLN A 201 -1.68 -20.85 -7.22
C GLN A 201 -2.95 -20.72 -8.06
#